data_AF-A0A3B8RMJ4-F1
#
_entry.id   AF-A0A3B8RMJ4-F1
#
_cell.length_a   1.000
_cell.length_b   1.000
_cell.length_c   1.000
_cell.angle_alpha   90.00
_cell.angle_beta   90.00
_cell.angle_gamma   90.00
#
_symmetry.space_group_name_H-M   'P 1'
#
loop_
_entity.id
_entity.type
_entity.pdbx_description
1 polymer ?
#
loop_
_entity_poly.entity_id
_entity_poly.type
_entity_poly.pdbx_seq_one_letter_code
_entity_poly.pdbx_strand_id
1 'polypeptide(L)'
;MNILSIEKARTELLNFLENSSSRRMKLKRICEFFKLFPERNSPKLTESYLLEILPRYIDYLKTYSAFGIQPSFTQSIIDVNEKLLNLVELNGLKEQLMQLNEQMKFKLQRLLEILNGGEIPETELKILFPVIEEAEENDTEFVLGAVDSLTIKISKAKEKNKFILIPSQSEKDEKLEQQIEISWQKAKEHCKKYVRKISTHHEVIVSFDENLGIYKGESVGTAMVIGFIEELLRFYNSQTILKPIDSVAFTGGLNENGEVCQISKEIAENKVEIAFYSSCSVLTVPKEDELFAIDKLVEMKKEYPNRNLKIVGVKTVDEILLRRDLVEIN
;
A
#
# COMPACT_ATOMS: atom_id res chain seq x y z
N MET A 1 22.62 11.44 -28.09
CA MET A 1 21.30 12.08 -28.01
C MET A 1 21.48 13.58 -28.27
N ASN A 2 20.59 14.26 -28.99
CA ASN A 2 20.70 15.70 -29.25
C ASN A 2 20.10 16.50 -28.07
N ILE A 3 20.56 17.72 -27.81
CA ILE A 3 20.05 18.61 -26.74
C ILE A 3 18.54 18.80 -26.88
N LEU A 4 18.03 18.96 -28.11
CA LEU A 4 16.59 19.11 -28.37
C LEU A 4 15.76 17.91 -27.88
N SER A 5 16.29 16.69 -27.96
CA SER A 5 15.60 15.49 -27.46
C SER A 5 15.61 15.41 -25.93
N ILE A 6 16.65 15.92 -25.26
CA ILE A 6 16.70 15.98 -23.80
C ILE A 6 15.72 17.03 -23.28
N GLU A 7 15.65 18.19 -23.94
CA GLU A 7 14.70 19.25 -23.56
C GLU A 7 13.24 18.83 -23.75
N LYS A 8 12.96 18.08 -24.82
CA LYS A 8 11.64 17.47 -25.03
C LYS A 8 11.30 16.49 -23.90
N ALA A 9 12.22 15.56 -23.58
CA ALA A 9 12.02 14.59 -22.50
C ALA A 9 11.87 15.26 -21.13
N ARG A 10 12.58 16.37 -20.88
CA ARG A 10 12.40 17.19 -19.67
C ARG A 10 11.00 17.77 -19.60
N THR A 11 10.52 18.38 -20.69
CA THR A 11 9.18 19.00 -20.74
C THR A 11 8.09 17.95 -20.48
N GLU A 12 8.22 16.78 -21.11
CA GLU A 12 7.32 15.65 -20.89
C GLU A 12 7.37 15.17 -19.43
N LEU A 13 8.56 15.05 -18.84
CA LEU A 13 8.72 14.68 -17.44
C LEU A 13 8.05 15.68 -16.50
N LEU A 14 8.29 16.98 -16.67
CA LEU A 14 7.72 18.00 -15.77
C LEU A 14 6.19 17.98 -15.83
N ASN A 15 5.61 17.87 -17.03
CA ASN A 15 4.17 17.73 -17.19
C ASN A 15 3.64 16.45 -16.52
N PHE A 16 4.36 15.33 -16.64
CA PHE A 16 4.01 14.08 -15.98
C PHE A 16 4.06 14.21 -14.44
N LEU A 17 5.10 14.85 -13.89
CA LEU A 17 5.27 15.03 -12.45
C LEU A 17 4.18 15.90 -11.81
N GLU A 18 3.60 16.82 -12.58
CA GLU A 18 2.51 17.69 -12.13
C GLU A 18 1.16 16.97 -12.09
N ASN A 19 0.88 16.11 -13.08
CA ASN A 19 -0.43 15.49 -13.23
C ASN A 19 -0.57 14.10 -12.58
N SER A 20 0.53 13.33 -12.49
CA SER A 20 0.45 11.96 -11.96
C SER A 20 0.15 11.93 -10.45
N SER A 21 -0.65 10.97 -10.00
CA SER A 21 -0.90 10.71 -8.58
C SER A 21 0.12 9.75 -7.96
N SER A 22 0.63 8.77 -8.73
CA SER A 22 1.56 7.73 -8.24
C SER A 22 2.97 8.27 -8.01
N ARG A 23 3.42 8.24 -6.75
CA ARG A 23 4.81 8.62 -6.39
C ARG A 23 5.84 7.65 -6.97
N ARG A 24 5.52 6.36 -7.04
CA ARG A 24 6.42 5.36 -7.63
C ARG A 24 6.61 5.57 -9.11
N MET A 25 5.54 5.92 -9.84
CA MET A 25 5.65 6.25 -11.24
C MET A 25 6.49 7.52 -11.46
N LYS A 26 6.30 8.55 -10.63
CA LYS A 26 7.16 9.75 -10.67
C LYS A 26 8.63 9.40 -10.47
N LEU A 27 8.96 8.54 -9.50
CA LEU A 27 10.32 8.03 -9.31
C LEU A 27 10.85 7.29 -10.54
N LYS A 28 10.06 6.38 -11.11
CA LYS A 28 10.41 5.63 -12.32
C LYS A 28 10.73 6.58 -13.47
N ARG A 29 9.85 7.54 -13.77
CA ARG A 29 10.03 8.52 -14.85
C ARG A 29 11.24 9.41 -14.65
N ILE A 30 11.50 9.84 -13.42
CA ILE A 30 12.73 10.57 -13.10
C ILE A 30 13.97 9.70 -13.32
N CYS A 31 13.95 8.43 -12.90
CA CYS A 31 15.07 7.50 -13.11
C CYS A 31 15.34 7.24 -14.60
N GLU A 32 14.28 7.05 -15.40
CA GLU A 32 14.37 6.93 -16.85
C GLU A 32 14.99 8.19 -17.49
N PHE A 33 14.57 9.37 -17.04
CA PHE A 33 15.16 10.63 -17.49
C PHE A 33 16.64 10.74 -17.12
N PHE A 34 17.03 10.35 -15.89
CA PHE A 34 18.44 10.38 -15.49
C PHE A 34 19.31 9.40 -16.30
N LYS A 35 18.75 8.30 -16.81
CA LYS A 35 19.45 7.40 -17.74
C LYS A 35 19.74 8.05 -19.10
N LEU A 36 19.09 9.15 -19.46
CA LEU A 36 19.31 9.89 -20.72
C LEU A 36 20.55 10.78 -20.71
N PHE A 37 21.28 10.89 -19.58
CA PHE A 37 22.54 11.63 -19.51
C PHE A 37 23.73 10.70 -19.79
N PRO A 38 24.17 10.53 -21.05
CA PRO A 38 25.44 9.86 -21.33
C PRO A 38 26.61 10.65 -20.76
N GLU A 39 27.70 9.94 -20.48
CA GLU A 39 29.01 10.47 -20.06
C GLU A 39 29.59 11.56 -20.99
N ARG A 40 29.00 11.78 -22.18
CA ARG A 40 29.45 12.73 -23.21
C ARG A 40 28.61 14.01 -23.35
N ASN A 41 27.63 14.26 -22.48
CA ASN A 41 26.88 15.52 -22.50
C ASN A 41 27.70 16.67 -21.90
N SER A 42 27.40 17.92 -22.31
CA SER A 42 27.98 19.11 -21.69
C SER A 42 27.73 19.08 -20.18
N PRO A 43 28.78 19.11 -19.33
CA PRO A 43 28.64 19.03 -17.87
C PRO A 43 27.67 20.06 -17.30
N LYS A 44 27.70 21.29 -17.84
CA LYS A 44 26.84 22.41 -17.42
C LYS A 44 25.35 22.19 -17.69
N LEU A 45 25.01 21.53 -18.81
CA LEU A 45 23.61 21.22 -19.12
C LEU A 45 23.08 20.15 -18.18
N THR A 46 23.90 19.12 -17.92
CA THR A 46 23.58 18.06 -16.96
C THR A 46 23.37 18.65 -15.56
N GLU A 47 24.27 19.54 -15.14
CA GLU A 47 24.17 20.27 -13.85
C GLU A 47 22.86 21.05 -13.72
N SER A 48 22.46 21.80 -14.76
CA SER A 48 21.22 22.58 -14.75
C SER A 48 19.96 21.71 -14.58
N TYR A 49 19.88 20.56 -15.26
CA TYR A 49 18.72 19.67 -15.16
C TYR A 49 18.69 18.92 -13.83
N LEU A 50 19.86 18.53 -13.31
CA LEU A 50 19.97 17.92 -11.99
C LEU A 50 19.50 18.88 -10.90
N LEU A 51 19.91 20.14 -10.96
CA LEU A 51 19.49 21.18 -10.01
C LEU A 51 17.97 21.34 -9.93
N GLU A 52 17.28 21.21 -11.06
CA GLU A 52 15.83 21.35 -11.13
C GLU A 52 15.08 20.12 -10.60
N ILE A 53 15.54 18.91 -10.97
CA ILE A 53 14.77 17.67 -10.76
C ILE A 53 15.18 16.96 -9.46
N LEU A 54 16.46 17.04 -9.06
CA LEU A 54 17.01 16.31 -7.92
C LEU A 54 16.31 16.62 -6.57
N PRO A 55 15.90 17.87 -6.26
CA PRO A 55 15.16 18.14 -5.02
C PRO A 55 13.82 17.39 -4.95
N ARG A 56 13.05 17.37 -6.06
CA ARG A 56 11.79 16.62 -6.14
C ARG A 56 12.02 15.12 -6.05
N TYR A 57 13.07 14.64 -6.72
CA TYR A 57 13.46 13.23 -6.66
C TYR A 57 13.77 12.77 -5.22
N ILE A 58 14.56 13.54 -4.48
CA ILE A 58 14.88 13.26 -3.07
C ILE A 58 13.62 13.24 -2.20
N ASP A 59 12.67 14.16 -2.44
CA ASP A 59 11.40 14.17 -1.71
C ASP A 59 10.61 12.87 -1.92
N TYR A 60 10.52 12.40 -3.16
CA TYR A 60 9.88 11.11 -3.44
C TYR A 60 10.62 9.93 -2.80
N LEU A 61 11.97 9.94 -2.84
CA LEU A 61 12.79 8.88 -2.23
C LEU A 61 12.59 8.79 -0.70
N LYS A 62 12.38 9.91 0.01
CA LYS A 62 12.15 9.92 1.47
C LYS A 62 10.96 9.07 1.90
N THR A 63 9.94 8.98 1.05
CA THR A 63 8.71 8.24 1.32
C THR A 63 8.64 6.90 0.62
N TYR A 64 9.71 6.49 -0.07
CA TYR A 64 9.73 5.26 -0.83
C TYR A 64 9.83 4.02 0.07
N SER A 65 9.01 3.02 -0.26
CA SER A 65 9.07 1.68 0.31
C SER A 65 9.37 0.65 -0.78
N ALA A 66 10.35 -0.22 -0.49
CA ALA A 66 10.69 -1.36 -1.33
C ALA A 66 9.66 -2.50 -1.23
N PHE A 67 8.78 -2.47 -0.24
CA PHE A 67 7.74 -3.48 -0.04
C PHE A 67 6.52 -3.21 -0.93
N GLY A 68 5.88 -4.27 -1.41
CA GLY A 68 4.71 -4.23 -2.28
C GLY A 68 5.00 -4.20 -3.77
N ILE A 69 6.29 -4.22 -4.16
CA ILE A 69 6.72 -4.12 -5.55
C ILE A 69 7.89 -5.07 -5.84
N GLN A 70 8.03 -5.51 -7.08
CA GLN A 70 9.10 -6.42 -7.49
C GLN A 70 10.51 -5.86 -7.17
N PRO A 71 11.44 -6.68 -6.64
CA PRO A 71 12.79 -6.23 -6.25
C PRO A 71 13.58 -5.50 -7.35
N SER A 72 13.43 -5.90 -8.61
CA SER A 72 14.11 -5.30 -9.76
C SER A 72 13.76 -3.82 -9.94
N PHE A 73 12.55 -3.40 -9.58
CA PHE A 73 12.14 -2.00 -9.61
C PHE A 73 13.00 -1.18 -8.65
N THR A 74 13.10 -1.59 -7.38
CA THR A 74 13.94 -0.92 -6.37
C THR A 74 15.41 -0.94 -6.77
N GLN A 75 15.91 -2.07 -7.27
CA GLN A 75 17.30 -2.17 -7.73
C GLN A 75 17.60 -1.15 -8.84
N SER A 76 16.67 -0.96 -9.79
CA SER A 76 16.85 0.01 -10.87
C SER A 76 16.98 1.46 -10.38
N ILE A 77 16.33 1.80 -9.25
CA ILE A 77 16.43 3.11 -8.60
C ILE A 77 17.79 3.24 -7.89
N ILE A 78 18.21 2.18 -7.18
CA ILE A 78 19.52 2.14 -6.51
C ILE A 78 20.65 2.35 -7.51
N ASP A 79 20.62 1.66 -8.66
CA ASP A 79 21.63 1.78 -9.71
C ASP A 79 21.72 3.22 -10.26
N VAL A 80 20.59 3.91 -10.39
CA VAL A 80 20.55 5.32 -10.81
C VAL A 80 21.16 6.21 -9.72
N ASN A 81 20.83 5.99 -8.45
CA ASN A 81 21.40 6.77 -7.35
C ASN A 81 22.91 6.63 -7.27
N GLU A 82 23.44 5.42 -7.44
CA GLU A 82 24.88 5.19 -7.43
C GLU A 82 25.59 5.93 -8.58
N LYS A 83 24.98 5.94 -9.78
CA LYS A 83 25.47 6.76 -10.89
C LYS A 83 25.46 8.24 -10.56
N LEU A 84 24.38 8.75 -9.96
CA LEU A 84 24.28 10.15 -9.55
C LEU A 84 25.30 10.52 -8.48
N LEU A 85 25.56 9.65 -7.50
CA LEU A 85 26.54 9.88 -6.43
C LEU A 85 27.98 10.00 -6.94
N ASN A 86 28.28 9.41 -8.10
CA ASN A 86 29.56 9.55 -8.79
C ASN A 86 29.73 10.88 -9.53
N LEU A 87 28.67 11.70 -9.64
CA LEU A 87 28.75 13.04 -10.21
C LEU A 87 29.38 14.00 -9.19
N VAL A 88 30.20 14.93 -9.70
CA VAL A 88 31.00 15.87 -8.90
C VAL A 88 30.11 16.92 -8.22
N GLU A 89 28.96 17.25 -8.80
CA GLU A 89 28.11 18.38 -8.40
C GLU A 89 26.68 17.90 -8.05
N LEU A 90 26.39 17.78 -6.75
CA LEU A 90 25.04 17.52 -6.23
C LEU A 90 24.59 18.59 -5.22
N ASN A 91 25.24 19.77 -5.20
CA ASN A 91 24.80 20.98 -4.48
C ASN A 91 24.31 20.76 -3.04
N GLY A 92 25.08 20.02 -2.22
CA GLY A 92 24.75 19.72 -0.82
C GLY A 92 23.72 18.62 -0.60
N LEU A 93 23.15 18.05 -1.67
CA LEU A 93 22.20 16.93 -1.62
C LEU A 93 22.87 15.55 -1.66
N LYS A 94 24.18 15.49 -1.91
CA LYS A 94 24.95 14.24 -1.99
C LYS A 94 24.78 13.34 -0.78
N GLU A 95 24.91 13.92 0.41
CA GLU A 95 24.79 13.17 1.67
C GLU A 95 23.37 12.64 1.87
N GLN A 96 22.35 13.45 1.56
CA GLN A 96 20.95 13.01 1.63
C GLN A 96 20.68 11.84 0.67
N LEU A 97 21.14 11.95 -0.58
CA LEU A 97 20.99 10.89 -1.57
C LEU A 97 21.71 9.60 -1.13
N MET A 98 22.92 9.73 -0.57
CA MET A 98 23.68 8.59 -0.05
C MET A 98 22.94 7.89 1.09
N GLN A 99 22.45 8.64 2.07
CA GLN A 99 21.69 8.09 3.21
C GLN A 99 20.40 7.39 2.73
N LEU A 100 19.64 8.02 1.83
CA LEU A 100 18.43 7.43 1.27
C LEU A 100 18.73 6.16 0.47
N ASN A 101 19.83 6.15 -0.30
CA ASN A 101 20.22 4.98 -1.07
C ASN A 101 20.61 3.79 -0.19
N GLU A 102 21.36 4.03 0.89
CA GLU A 102 21.68 2.98 1.86
C GLU A 102 20.43 2.47 2.60
N GLN A 103 19.48 3.35 2.94
CA GLN A 103 18.18 2.93 3.49
C GLN A 103 17.40 2.05 2.49
N MET A 104 17.40 2.39 1.20
CA MET A 104 16.74 1.56 0.18
C MET A 104 17.41 0.20 0.01
N LYS A 105 18.74 0.15 -0.02
CA LYS A 105 19.49 -1.12 -0.05
C LYS A 105 19.15 -2.00 1.15
N PHE A 106 19.09 -1.41 2.34
CA PHE A 106 18.69 -2.13 3.55
C PHE A 106 17.26 -2.68 3.43
N LYS A 107 16.28 -1.86 3.01
CA LYS A 107 14.89 -2.30 2.82
C LYS A 107 14.77 -3.39 1.74
N LEU A 108 15.49 -3.27 0.63
CA LEU A 108 15.53 -4.27 -0.43
C LEU A 108 16.11 -5.59 0.06
N GLN A 109 17.23 -5.54 0.79
CA GLN A 109 17.84 -6.72 1.39
C GLN A 109 16.87 -7.43 2.34
N ARG A 110 16.15 -6.67 3.17
CA ARG A 110 15.10 -7.23 4.04
C ARG A 110 13.97 -7.90 3.28
N LEU A 111 13.50 -7.29 2.19
CA LEU A 111 12.51 -7.92 1.32
C LEU A 111 13.05 -9.23 0.74
N LEU A 112 14.28 -9.23 0.20
CA LEU A 112 14.91 -10.44 -0.35
C LEU A 112 15.07 -11.54 0.71
N GLU A 113 15.38 -11.21 1.96
CA GLU A 113 15.41 -12.18 3.07
C GLU A 113 14.04 -12.85 3.25
N ILE A 114 12.95 -12.09 3.29
CA ILE A 114 11.58 -12.61 3.42
C ILE A 114 11.19 -13.47 2.21
N LEU A 115 11.53 -13.02 0.99
CA LEU A 115 11.31 -13.77 -0.25
C LEU A 115 12.04 -15.12 -0.25
N ASN A 116 13.20 -15.19 0.40
CA ASN A 116 13.97 -16.42 0.55
C ASN A 116 13.59 -17.25 1.78
N GLY A 117 12.47 -16.94 2.44
CA GLY A 117 11.95 -17.70 3.59
C GLY A 117 12.52 -17.29 4.94
N GLY A 118 13.17 -16.13 5.02
CA GLY A 118 13.59 -15.51 6.27
C GLY A 118 12.42 -15.04 7.13
N GLU A 119 12.74 -14.67 8.37
CA GLU A 119 11.76 -14.18 9.33
C GLU A 119 11.16 -12.84 8.90
N ILE A 120 9.85 -12.71 9.09
CA ILE A 120 9.16 -11.43 8.96
C ILE A 120 9.40 -10.66 10.28
N PRO A 121 9.92 -9.42 10.23
CA PRO A 121 10.11 -8.63 11.44
C PRO A 121 8.79 -8.44 12.18
N GLU A 122 8.82 -8.53 13.51
CA GLU A 122 7.69 -8.12 14.33
C GLU A 122 7.41 -6.62 14.10
N THR A 123 6.19 -6.32 13.65
CA THR A 123 5.70 -4.95 13.47
C THR A 123 4.61 -4.67 14.49
N GLU A 124 4.22 -3.40 14.61
CA GLU A 124 3.00 -3.08 15.34
C GLU A 124 1.81 -3.82 14.71
N LEU A 125 1.00 -4.46 15.56
CA LEU A 125 -0.23 -5.12 15.15
C LEU A 125 -1.17 -4.10 14.52
N LYS A 126 -1.25 -4.14 13.19
CA LYS A 126 -2.09 -3.26 12.40
C LYS A 126 -2.93 -4.08 11.42
N ILE A 127 -4.03 -3.48 10.99
CA ILE A 127 -4.91 -4.09 10.01
C ILE A 127 -4.38 -3.74 8.64
N LEU A 128 -3.78 -4.72 7.99
CA LEU A 128 -3.13 -4.55 6.70
C LEU A 128 -4.11 -4.81 5.57
N PHE A 129 -3.94 -4.09 4.45
CA PHE A 129 -4.69 -4.34 3.22
C PHE A 129 -3.86 -3.93 2.00
N PRO A 130 -3.84 -4.72 0.90
CA PRO A 130 -3.11 -4.34 -0.30
C PRO A 130 -3.87 -3.29 -1.11
N VAL A 131 -3.15 -2.26 -1.56
CA VAL A 131 -3.62 -1.14 -2.37
C VAL A 131 -2.89 -1.13 -3.70
N ILE A 132 -3.65 -1.07 -4.78
CA ILE A 132 -3.12 -0.91 -6.14
C ILE A 132 -3.07 0.59 -6.44
N GLU A 133 -1.93 1.09 -6.91
CA GLU A 133 -1.80 2.46 -7.39
C GLU A 133 -2.36 2.56 -8.81
N GLU A 134 -3.25 3.51 -9.06
CA GLU A 134 -3.68 3.78 -10.44
C GLU A 134 -2.53 4.44 -11.22
N ALA A 135 -2.18 3.84 -12.35
CA ALA A 135 -1.27 4.41 -13.32
C ALA A 135 -2.06 4.84 -14.56
N GLU A 136 -1.85 6.08 -15.04
CA GLU A 136 -2.51 6.61 -16.25
C GLU A 136 -2.08 5.90 -17.54
N GLU A 137 -1.00 5.11 -17.48
CA GLU A 137 -0.47 4.33 -18.58
C GLU A 137 -0.51 2.84 -18.23
N ASN A 138 -1.13 2.02 -19.09
CA ASN A 138 -1.08 0.56 -19.05
C ASN A 138 0.33 -0.02 -19.33
N ASP A 139 1.38 0.80 -19.27
CA ASP A 139 2.73 0.49 -19.75
C ASP A 139 3.71 0.34 -18.57
N THR A 140 3.28 -0.40 -17.56
CA THR A 140 4.14 -0.82 -16.48
C THR A 140 4.35 -2.31 -16.54
N GLU A 141 5.61 -2.69 -16.75
CA GLU A 141 6.13 -4.05 -16.50
C GLU A 141 5.84 -4.53 -15.07
N PHE A 142 5.52 -3.62 -14.15
CA PHE A 142 5.36 -3.88 -12.73
C PHE A 142 3.94 -3.56 -12.26
N VAL A 143 3.40 -4.40 -11.38
CA VAL A 143 2.24 -4.04 -10.56
C VAL A 143 2.68 -2.98 -9.55
N LEU A 144 2.13 -1.76 -9.67
CA LEU A 144 2.37 -0.70 -8.72
C LEU A 144 1.36 -0.80 -7.57
N GLY A 145 1.86 -1.05 -6.36
CA GLY A 145 1.01 -1.11 -5.18
C GLY A 145 1.77 -1.31 -3.89
N ALA A 146 1.11 -1.14 -2.77
CA ALA A 146 1.70 -1.30 -1.44
C ALA A 146 0.72 -1.95 -0.50
N VAL A 147 1.23 -2.48 0.61
CA VAL A 147 0.41 -2.87 1.74
C VAL A 147 0.29 -1.65 2.64
N ASP A 148 -0.93 -1.21 2.89
CA ASP A 148 -1.26 -0.10 3.76
C ASP A 148 -1.93 -0.62 5.04
N SER A 149 -2.08 0.25 6.03
CA SER A 149 -2.73 -0.04 7.30
C SER A 149 -3.77 1.00 7.71
N LEU A 150 -4.73 0.54 8.51
CA LEU A 150 -5.78 1.38 9.07
C LEU A 150 -5.49 1.73 10.53
N THR A 151 -5.64 3.00 10.86
CA THR A 151 -5.80 3.49 12.22
C THR A 151 -7.21 4.04 12.41
N ILE A 152 -7.97 3.50 13.37
CA ILE A 152 -9.35 3.91 13.64
C ILE A 152 -9.44 4.50 15.05
N LYS A 153 -10.15 5.62 15.18
CA LYS A 153 -10.48 6.22 16.48
C LYS A 153 -11.96 6.52 16.57
N ILE A 154 -12.55 6.17 17.71
CA ILE A 154 -13.99 6.38 17.95
C ILE A 154 -14.20 7.35 19.11
N SER A 155 -15.17 8.25 18.96
CA SER A 155 -15.69 9.07 20.04
C SER A 155 -17.23 9.14 19.99
N LYS A 156 -17.85 9.63 21.07
CA LYS A 156 -19.32 9.80 21.11
C LYS A 156 -19.72 11.06 20.34
N ALA A 157 -20.72 10.94 19.47
CA ALA A 157 -21.39 12.07 18.85
C ALA A 157 -22.80 12.26 19.45
N LYS A 158 -23.35 13.47 19.33
CA LYS A 158 -24.69 13.81 19.87
C LYS A 158 -25.81 13.57 18.86
N GLU A 159 -25.62 14.00 17.61
CA GLU A 159 -26.72 14.11 16.65
C GLU A 159 -26.74 13.01 15.59
N LYS A 160 -25.59 12.70 14.97
CA LYS A 160 -25.47 11.71 13.89
C LYS A 160 -24.12 11.02 13.90
N ASN A 161 -24.02 9.89 13.21
CA ASN A 161 -22.71 9.34 12.88
C ASN A 161 -21.96 10.31 11.97
N LYS A 162 -20.66 10.48 12.22
CA LYS A 162 -19.78 11.30 11.40
C LYS A 162 -18.49 10.52 11.14
N PHE A 163 -18.24 10.23 9.87
CA PHE A 163 -17.02 9.58 9.42
C PHE A 163 -16.05 10.64 8.90
N ILE A 164 -14.80 10.58 9.34
CA ILE A 164 -13.72 11.47 8.91
C ILE A 164 -12.61 10.59 8.34
N LEU A 165 -12.25 10.83 7.08
CA LEU A 165 -11.16 10.14 6.39
C LEU A 165 -9.89 10.97 6.43
N ILE A 166 -8.77 10.32 6.73
CA ILE A 166 -7.42 10.89 6.70
C ILE A 166 -6.56 10.03 5.77
N PRO A 167 -5.96 10.60 4.70
CA PRO A 167 -6.13 11.98 4.23
C PRO A 167 -7.57 12.27 3.80
N SER A 168 -7.98 13.54 3.87
CA SER A 168 -9.23 13.98 3.24
C SER A 168 -9.08 13.88 1.73
N GLN A 169 -9.96 13.12 1.08
CA GLN A 169 -9.98 13.03 -0.38
C GLN A 169 -10.68 14.24 -0.98
N SER A 170 -10.12 14.80 -2.06
CA SER A 170 -10.69 15.95 -2.79
C SER A 170 -11.96 15.57 -3.56
N GLU A 171 -12.04 14.33 -4.00
CA GLU A 171 -13.22 13.74 -4.63
C GLU A 171 -13.85 12.71 -3.69
N LYS A 172 -15.18 12.70 -3.63
CA LYS A 172 -15.91 11.71 -2.87
C LYS A 172 -15.98 10.42 -3.67
N ASP A 173 -15.41 9.34 -3.14
CA ASP A 173 -15.61 7.99 -3.66
C ASP A 173 -16.86 7.38 -3.00
N GLU A 174 -17.96 7.30 -3.75
CA GLU A 174 -19.24 6.76 -3.26
C GLU A 174 -19.11 5.31 -2.79
N LYS A 175 -18.25 4.51 -3.42
CA LYS A 175 -18.05 3.10 -3.05
C LYS A 175 -17.33 2.99 -1.71
N LEU A 176 -16.35 3.86 -1.45
CA LEU A 176 -15.64 3.93 -0.18
C LEU A 176 -16.58 4.37 0.95
N GLU A 177 -17.40 5.40 0.71
CA GLU A 177 -18.43 5.83 1.67
C GLU A 177 -19.42 4.69 1.99
N GLN A 178 -19.88 3.96 0.97
CA GLN A 178 -20.72 2.77 1.15
C GLN A 178 -20.03 1.67 1.96
N GLN A 179 -18.77 1.35 1.66
CA GLN A 179 -18.03 0.35 2.40
C GLN A 179 -17.83 0.74 3.87
N ILE A 180 -17.59 2.02 4.16
CA ILE A 180 -17.48 2.51 5.54
C ILE A 180 -18.79 2.26 6.29
N GLU A 181 -19.92 2.63 5.71
CA GLU A 181 -21.23 2.46 6.37
C GLU A 181 -21.57 0.97 6.57
N ILE A 182 -21.43 0.14 5.53
CA ILE A 182 -21.68 -1.30 5.62
C ILE A 182 -20.79 -1.93 6.69
N SER A 183 -19.48 -1.66 6.63
CA SER A 183 -18.51 -2.21 7.59
C SER A 183 -18.80 -1.74 9.01
N TRP A 184 -19.19 -0.47 9.20
CA TRP A 184 -19.55 0.07 10.49
C TRP A 184 -20.79 -0.60 11.09
N GLN A 185 -21.84 -0.79 10.29
CA GLN A 185 -23.04 -1.47 10.75
C GLN A 185 -22.76 -2.93 11.12
N LYS A 186 -21.99 -3.65 10.30
CA LYS A 186 -21.58 -5.03 10.60
C LYS A 186 -20.74 -5.14 11.86
N ALA A 187 -19.82 -4.20 12.07
CA ALA A 187 -19.04 -4.14 13.30
C ALA A 187 -19.93 -3.90 14.53
N LYS A 188 -20.89 -2.97 14.46
CA LYS A 188 -21.86 -2.73 15.54
C LYS A 188 -22.73 -3.95 15.82
N GLU A 189 -23.22 -4.63 14.78
CA GLU A 189 -24.00 -5.86 14.90
C GLU A 189 -23.21 -6.95 15.63
N HIS A 190 -21.95 -7.15 15.26
CA HIS A 190 -21.06 -8.10 15.93
C HIS A 190 -20.81 -7.73 17.39
N CYS A 191 -20.48 -6.46 17.67
CA CYS A 191 -20.13 -5.98 19.01
C CYS A 191 -21.30 -6.03 20.01
N LYS A 192 -22.56 -6.06 19.57
CA LYS A 192 -23.74 -6.22 20.46
C LYS A 192 -23.69 -7.51 21.30
N LYS A 193 -22.93 -8.53 20.87
CA LYS A 193 -22.71 -9.78 21.62
C LYS A 193 -21.90 -9.56 22.90
N TYR A 194 -21.02 -8.55 22.92
CA TYR A 194 -20.06 -8.30 24.00
C TYR A 194 -20.34 -6.98 24.75
N VAL A 195 -20.96 -6.01 24.08
CA VAL A 195 -21.24 -4.68 24.61
C VAL A 195 -22.73 -4.49 24.83
N ARG A 196 -23.13 -4.34 26.10
CA ARG A 196 -24.55 -4.21 26.51
C ARG A 196 -25.26 -3.01 25.88
N LYS A 197 -24.58 -1.86 25.76
CA LYS A 197 -25.16 -0.61 25.27
C LYS A 197 -24.17 0.15 24.40
N ILE A 198 -24.39 0.08 23.10
CA ILE A 198 -23.68 0.88 22.10
C ILE A 198 -24.47 2.19 21.87
N SER A 199 -23.77 3.31 21.79
CA SER A 199 -24.35 4.63 21.48
C SER A 199 -25.01 4.59 20.11
N THR A 200 -26.05 5.40 19.92
CA THR A 200 -26.67 5.57 18.60
C THR A 200 -25.70 6.23 17.63
N HIS A 201 -24.97 7.24 18.11
CA HIS A 201 -24.13 8.11 17.30
C HIS A 201 -22.67 8.14 17.76
N HIS A 202 -21.77 8.16 16.77
CA HIS A 202 -20.32 8.21 16.93
C HIS A 202 -19.66 9.17 15.95
N GLU A 203 -18.56 9.79 16.37
CA GLU A 203 -17.59 10.33 15.43
C GLU A 203 -16.48 9.28 15.27
N VAL A 204 -16.22 8.91 14.02
CA VAL A 204 -15.31 7.83 13.65
C VAL A 204 -14.27 8.42 12.71
N ILE A 205 -13.01 8.37 13.13
CA ILE A 205 -11.87 8.78 12.31
C ILE A 205 -11.24 7.51 11.75
N VAL A 206 -11.14 7.42 10.42
CA VAL A 206 -10.43 6.36 9.71
C VAL A 206 -9.23 6.99 9.02
N SER A 207 -8.04 6.57 9.43
CA SER A 207 -6.77 7.03 8.87
C SER A 207 -6.13 5.90 8.08
N PHE A 208 -5.74 6.19 6.84
CA PHE A 208 -4.88 5.35 6.02
C PHE A 208 -3.43 5.80 6.25
N ASP A 209 -2.61 4.92 6.81
CA ASP A 209 -1.34 5.32 7.42
C ASP A 209 -0.26 5.67 6.37
N GLU A 210 -0.21 4.94 5.25
CA GLU A 210 0.80 5.16 4.21
C GLU A 210 0.47 6.34 3.27
N ASN A 211 -0.78 6.84 3.30
CA ASN A 211 -1.25 7.99 2.50
C ASN A 211 -0.83 7.87 1.01
N LEU A 212 -1.18 6.74 0.40
CA LEU A 212 -0.77 6.35 -0.95
C LEU A 212 -1.51 7.11 -2.07
N GLY A 213 -2.41 8.02 -1.73
CA GLY A 213 -3.18 8.84 -2.67
C GLY A 213 -4.68 8.70 -2.50
N ILE A 214 -5.40 8.58 -3.62
CA ILE A 214 -6.86 8.42 -3.63
C ILE A 214 -7.20 6.93 -3.53
N TYR A 215 -7.97 6.57 -2.50
CA TYR A 215 -8.39 5.19 -2.26
C TYR A 215 -9.77 4.96 -2.88
N LYS A 216 -9.90 3.92 -3.70
CA LYS A 216 -11.18 3.47 -4.26
C LYS A 216 -11.74 2.28 -3.49
N GLY A 217 -13.04 2.34 -3.19
CA GLY A 217 -13.65 1.56 -2.11
C GLY A 217 -13.88 0.06 -2.36
N GLU A 218 -13.55 -0.54 -3.50
CA GLU A 218 -14.10 -1.87 -3.84
C GLU A 218 -13.61 -3.04 -2.98
N SER A 219 -12.48 -2.88 -2.27
CA SER A 219 -11.75 -4.03 -1.72
C SER A 219 -11.20 -3.86 -0.30
N VAL A 220 -11.71 -2.86 0.45
CA VAL A 220 -11.24 -2.47 1.80
C VAL A 220 -12.23 -2.81 2.93
N GLY A 221 -13.47 -3.23 2.60
CA GLY A 221 -14.53 -3.44 3.60
C GLY A 221 -14.18 -4.48 4.68
N THR A 222 -13.53 -5.57 4.28
CA THR A 222 -13.05 -6.60 5.22
C THR A 222 -12.03 -6.05 6.23
N ALA A 223 -11.07 -5.23 5.80
CA ALA A 223 -10.14 -4.56 6.69
C ALA A 223 -10.88 -3.56 7.63
N MET A 224 -11.81 -2.77 7.08
CA MET A 224 -12.57 -1.79 7.85
C MET A 224 -13.43 -2.43 8.95
N VAL A 225 -14.15 -3.52 8.65
CA VAL A 225 -15.02 -4.15 9.66
C VAL A 225 -14.22 -4.69 10.84
N ILE A 226 -13.04 -5.28 10.59
CA ILE A 226 -12.15 -5.79 11.63
C ILE A 226 -11.70 -4.65 12.54
N GLY A 227 -11.29 -3.52 11.94
CA GLY A 227 -10.80 -2.37 12.71
C GLY A 227 -11.89 -1.64 13.46
N PHE A 228 -13.10 -1.57 12.89
CA PHE A 228 -14.24 -1.06 13.62
C PHE A 228 -14.61 -1.97 14.81
N ILE A 229 -14.54 -3.30 14.67
CA ILE A 229 -14.79 -4.22 15.78
C ILE A 229 -13.75 -4.02 16.87
N GLU A 230 -12.46 -4.04 16.53
CA GLU A 230 -11.37 -3.81 17.49
C GLU A 230 -11.58 -2.51 18.27
N GLU A 231 -11.76 -1.39 17.57
CA GLU A 231 -11.85 -0.08 18.21
C GLU A 231 -13.18 0.10 18.97
N LEU A 232 -14.29 -0.50 18.51
CA LEU A 232 -15.55 -0.49 19.26
C LEU A 232 -15.43 -1.25 20.58
N LEU A 233 -14.85 -2.45 20.56
CA LEU A 233 -14.65 -3.25 21.77
C LEU A 233 -13.75 -2.50 22.76
N ARG A 234 -12.67 -1.90 22.28
CA ARG A 234 -11.76 -1.05 23.07
C ARG A 234 -12.47 0.17 23.65
N PHE A 235 -13.16 0.94 22.81
CA PHE A 235 -13.86 2.17 23.21
C PHE A 235 -14.93 1.93 24.29
N TYR A 236 -15.62 0.79 24.21
CA TYR A 236 -16.64 0.42 25.18
C TYR A 236 -16.10 -0.33 26.41
N ASN A 237 -14.77 -0.48 26.53
CA ASN A 237 -14.12 -1.24 27.59
C ASN A 237 -14.69 -2.66 27.73
N SER A 238 -14.89 -3.33 26.60
CA SER A 238 -15.27 -4.73 26.56
C SER A 238 -14.19 -5.59 27.23
N GLN A 239 -14.60 -6.64 27.94
CA GLN A 239 -13.66 -7.66 28.43
C GLN A 239 -13.07 -8.48 27.29
N THR A 240 -13.82 -8.59 26.18
CA THR A 240 -13.38 -9.23 24.95
C THR A 240 -12.68 -8.21 24.06
N ILE A 241 -11.46 -8.51 23.62
CA ILE A 241 -10.69 -7.70 22.67
C ILE A 241 -10.45 -8.54 21.42
N LEU A 242 -10.72 -7.95 20.25
CA LEU A 242 -10.32 -8.51 18.97
C LEU A 242 -9.02 -7.86 18.52
N LYS A 243 -8.06 -8.66 18.05
CA LYS A 243 -6.84 -8.18 17.40
C LYS A 243 -6.60 -8.94 16.09
N PRO A 244 -6.18 -8.29 15.00
CA PRO A 244 -5.67 -9.02 13.84
C PRO A 244 -4.43 -9.81 14.22
N ILE A 245 -4.20 -10.97 13.59
CA ILE A 245 -2.91 -11.66 13.67
C ILE A 245 -1.87 -10.85 12.90
N ASP A 246 -0.63 -10.84 13.39
CA ASP A 246 0.48 -10.15 12.72
C ASP A 246 0.66 -10.62 11.28
N SER A 247 0.99 -9.66 10.41
CA SER A 247 1.30 -9.91 8.99
C SER A 247 0.15 -10.51 8.17
N VAL A 248 -1.10 -10.42 8.65
CA VAL A 248 -2.30 -10.78 7.87
C VAL A 248 -2.83 -9.55 7.15
N ALA A 249 -2.95 -9.66 5.83
CA ALA A 249 -3.59 -8.64 4.99
C ALA A 249 -4.98 -9.08 4.55
N PHE A 250 -5.93 -8.15 4.61
CA PHE A 250 -7.32 -8.39 4.28
C PHE A 250 -7.70 -7.72 2.96
N THR A 251 -8.43 -8.45 2.10
CA THR A 251 -9.06 -7.85 0.94
C THR A 251 -10.46 -8.38 0.66
N GLY A 252 -11.27 -7.50 0.07
CA GLY A 252 -12.66 -7.76 -0.32
C GLY A 252 -13.56 -6.67 0.24
N GLY A 253 -14.48 -6.20 -0.60
CA GLY A 253 -15.60 -5.38 -0.15
C GLY A 253 -16.64 -6.23 0.57
N LEU A 254 -17.55 -5.59 1.27
CA LEU A 254 -18.67 -6.24 1.95
C LEU A 254 -19.98 -5.78 1.33
N ASN A 255 -20.96 -6.69 1.29
CA ASN A 255 -22.35 -6.34 1.05
C ASN A 255 -23.13 -6.21 2.36
N GLU A 256 -24.39 -5.78 2.27
CA GLU A 256 -25.28 -5.60 3.43
C GLU A 256 -25.56 -6.90 4.21
N ASN A 257 -25.34 -8.06 3.60
CA ASN A 257 -25.47 -9.37 4.25
C ASN A 257 -24.19 -9.78 5.01
N GLY A 258 -23.09 -9.04 4.86
CA GLY A 258 -21.78 -9.39 5.43
C GLY A 258 -21.03 -10.45 4.61
N GLU A 259 -21.41 -10.67 3.36
CA GLU A 259 -20.67 -11.49 2.40
C GLU A 259 -19.53 -10.67 1.80
N VAL A 260 -18.42 -11.34 1.52
CA VAL A 260 -17.23 -10.75 0.92
C VAL A 260 -17.41 -10.75 -0.60
N CYS A 261 -17.45 -9.56 -1.20
CA CYS A 261 -17.70 -9.38 -2.62
C CYS A 261 -16.47 -9.73 -3.47
N GLN A 262 -16.72 -10.31 -4.65
CA GLN A 262 -15.71 -10.57 -5.67
C GLN A 262 -15.07 -9.25 -6.17
N ILE A 263 -13.77 -9.28 -6.49
CA ILE A 263 -13.00 -8.12 -6.96
C ILE A 263 -12.46 -8.26 -8.39
N SER A 264 -12.61 -9.43 -9.03
CA SER A 264 -12.08 -9.83 -10.36
C SER A 264 -10.70 -10.49 -10.33
N LYS A 265 -10.42 -11.27 -11.37
CA LYS A 265 -9.16 -11.99 -11.58
C LYS A 265 -7.96 -11.04 -11.54
N GLU A 266 -7.95 -10.00 -12.37
CA GLU A 266 -6.80 -9.09 -12.50
C GLU A 266 -6.46 -8.41 -11.18
N ILE A 267 -7.48 -7.91 -10.47
CA ILE A 267 -7.30 -7.26 -9.17
C ILE A 267 -6.79 -8.27 -8.12
N ALA A 268 -7.32 -9.50 -8.12
CA ALA A 268 -6.86 -10.55 -7.22
C ALA A 268 -5.38 -10.90 -7.46
N GLU A 269 -4.98 -11.09 -8.73
CA GLU A 269 -3.59 -11.37 -9.13
C GLU A 269 -2.65 -10.22 -8.72
N ASN A 270 -3.03 -8.97 -8.98
CA ASN A 270 -2.24 -7.80 -8.59
C ASN A 270 -2.08 -7.69 -7.07
N LYS A 271 -3.13 -7.97 -6.29
CA LYS A 271 -3.05 -7.95 -4.82
C LYS A 271 -2.20 -9.10 -4.26
N VAL A 272 -2.21 -10.25 -4.91
CA VAL A 272 -1.27 -11.34 -4.58
C VAL A 272 0.16 -10.87 -4.82
N GLU A 273 0.45 -10.23 -5.95
CA GLU A 273 1.78 -9.71 -6.26
C GLU A 273 2.28 -8.71 -5.22
N ILE A 274 1.41 -7.76 -4.83
CA ILE A 274 1.71 -6.78 -3.78
C ILE A 274 1.98 -7.46 -2.43
N ALA A 275 1.13 -8.41 -2.02
CA ALA A 275 1.33 -9.13 -0.75
C ALA A 275 2.55 -10.06 -0.79
N PHE A 276 2.88 -10.61 -1.95
CA PHE A 276 4.03 -11.49 -2.13
C PHE A 276 5.33 -10.73 -1.90
N TYR A 277 5.44 -9.53 -2.48
CA TYR A 277 6.57 -8.63 -2.30
C TYR A 277 6.48 -7.75 -1.04
N SER A 278 5.70 -8.15 -0.03
CA SER A 278 5.59 -7.44 1.25
C SER A 278 6.01 -8.30 2.45
N SER A 279 5.85 -7.75 3.65
CA SER A 279 5.97 -8.47 4.93
C SER A 279 4.75 -9.34 5.27
N CYS A 280 3.77 -9.52 4.39
CA CYS A 280 2.57 -10.32 4.72
C CYS A 280 2.88 -11.82 4.79
N SER A 281 2.37 -12.53 5.78
CA SER A 281 2.42 -14.00 5.86
C SER A 281 1.13 -14.63 5.34
N VAL A 282 0.02 -13.91 5.41
CA VAL A 282 -1.30 -14.34 4.96
C VAL A 282 -1.98 -13.22 4.19
N LEU A 283 -2.62 -13.56 3.06
CA LEU A 283 -3.54 -12.69 2.34
C LEU A 283 -4.92 -13.35 2.31
N THR A 284 -5.93 -12.66 2.84
CA THR A 284 -7.33 -13.09 2.67
C THR A 284 -7.88 -12.52 1.38
N VAL A 285 -8.60 -13.34 0.61
CA VAL A 285 -9.26 -12.94 -0.64
C VAL A 285 -10.72 -13.37 -0.64
N PRO A 286 -11.61 -12.74 -1.42
CA PRO A 286 -12.96 -13.27 -1.65
C PRO A 286 -12.88 -14.73 -2.08
N LYS A 287 -13.76 -15.59 -1.54
CA LYS A 287 -13.72 -17.03 -1.81
C LYS A 287 -13.80 -17.36 -3.29
N GLU A 288 -14.55 -16.57 -4.04
CA GLU A 288 -14.77 -16.68 -5.48
C GLU A 288 -13.50 -16.39 -6.29
N ASP A 289 -12.57 -15.60 -5.75
CA ASP A 289 -11.30 -15.24 -6.40
C ASP A 289 -10.10 -16.07 -5.92
N GLU A 290 -10.31 -17.02 -4.99
CA GLU A 290 -9.25 -17.81 -4.34
C GLU A 290 -8.41 -18.59 -5.34
N LEU A 291 -9.02 -19.21 -6.36
CA LEU A 291 -8.30 -19.98 -7.37
C LEU A 291 -7.33 -19.11 -8.16
N PHE A 292 -7.76 -17.91 -8.58
CA PHE A 292 -6.90 -16.97 -9.31
C PHE A 292 -5.72 -16.52 -8.43
N ALA A 293 -5.99 -16.24 -7.16
CA ALA A 293 -4.95 -15.85 -6.21
C ALA A 293 -3.92 -16.98 -5.95
N ILE A 294 -4.37 -18.23 -5.85
CA ILE A 294 -3.50 -19.40 -5.70
C ILE A 294 -2.64 -19.61 -6.95
N ASP A 295 -3.24 -19.54 -8.14
CA ASP A 295 -2.52 -19.74 -9.41
C ASP A 295 -1.39 -18.70 -9.57
N LYS A 296 -1.67 -17.42 -9.26
CA LYS A 296 -0.65 -16.37 -9.25
C LYS A 296 0.43 -16.61 -8.20
N LEU A 297 0.06 -17.04 -6.99
CA LEU A 297 1.05 -17.39 -5.97
C LEU A 297 1.97 -18.52 -6.43
N VAL A 298 1.43 -19.56 -7.09
CA VAL A 298 2.21 -20.68 -7.64
C VAL A 298 3.16 -20.21 -8.73
N GLU A 299 2.73 -19.29 -9.60
CA GLU A 299 3.59 -18.66 -10.61
C GLU A 299 4.77 -17.95 -9.95
N MET A 300 4.54 -17.09 -8.97
CA MET A 300 5.58 -16.29 -8.31
C MET A 300 6.55 -17.15 -7.49
N LYS A 301 6.07 -18.25 -6.91
CA LYS A 301 6.91 -19.23 -6.21
C LYS A 301 7.90 -19.96 -7.12
N LYS A 302 7.77 -19.88 -8.46
CA LYS A 302 8.81 -20.39 -9.36
C LYS A 302 10.12 -19.61 -9.21
N GLU A 303 10.04 -18.30 -8.96
CA GLU A 303 11.20 -17.45 -8.74
C GLU A 303 11.65 -17.47 -7.27
N TYR A 304 10.71 -17.37 -6.32
CA TYR A 304 10.99 -17.39 -4.89
C TYR A 304 10.28 -18.56 -4.18
N PRO A 305 10.80 -19.79 -4.27
CA PRO A 305 10.12 -21.00 -3.78
C PRO A 305 9.95 -21.03 -2.25
N ASN A 306 10.84 -20.35 -1.52
CA ASN A 306 10.82 -20.32 -0.06
C ASN A 306 9.93 -19.22 0.52
N ARG A 307 9.31 -18.37 -0.32
CA ARG A 307 8.44 -17.30 0.14
C ARG A 307 7.22 -17.87 0.86
N ASN A 308 7.12 -17.62 2.16
CA ASN A 308 6.04 -18.11 3.01
C ASN A 308 4.83 -17.16 3.04
N LEU A 309 4.11 -17.07 1.91
CA LEU A 309 2.80 -16.43 1.83
C LEU A 309 1.71 -17.51 1.70
N LYS A 310 0.64 -17.37 2.48
CA LYS A 310 -0.57 -18.20 2.44
C LYS A 310 -1.75 -17.39 1.89
N ILE A 311 -2.48 -17.96 0.94
CA ILE A 311 -3.78 -17.41 0.49
C ILE A 311 -4.90 -18.07 1.29
N VAL A 312 -5.88 -17.27 1.69
CA VAL A 312 -7.07 -17.74 2.39
C VAL A 312 -8.32 -17.16 1.74
N GLY A 313 -9.10 -17.99 1.04
CA GLY A 313 -10.42 -17.59 0.57
C GLY A 313 -11.42 -17.46 1.73
N VAL A 314 -12.14 -16.34 1.79
CA VAL A 314 -13.15 -16.04 2.81
C VAL A 314 -14.47 -15.64 2.16
N LYS A 315 -15.59 -16.21 2.64
CA LYS A 315 -16.92 -15.94 2.08
C LYS A 315 -17.68 -14.85 2.83
N THR A 316 -17.51 -14.78 4.15
CA THR A 316 -18.24 -13.84 5.01
C THR A 316 -17.34 -13.24 6.09
N VAL A 317 -17.77 -12.11 6.64
CA VAL A 317 -17.10 -11.50 7.81
C VAL A 317 -17.08 -12.47 9.00
N ASP A 318 -18.18 -13.19 9.25
CA ASP A 318 -18.24 -14.15 10.36
C ASP A 318 -17.20 -15.27 10.21
N GLU A 319 -16.90 -15.72 8.98
CA GLU A 319 -15.84 -16.68 8.73
C GLU A 319 -14.48 -16.12 9.16
N ILE A 320 -14.18 -14.86 8.83
CA ILE A 320 -12.94 -14.20 9.25
C ILE A 320 -12.84 -14.17 10.77
N LEU A 321 -13.93 -13.76 11.45
CA LEU A 321 -13.97 -13.59 12.90
C LEU A 321 -13.89 -14.90 13.69
N LEU A 322 -14.21 -16.04 13.07
CA LEU A 322 -14.08 -17.36 13.68
C LEU A 322 -12.68 -17.99 13.50
N ARG A 323 -11.85 -17.43 12.62
CA ARG A 323 -10.56 -17.99 12.25
C ARG A 323 -9.43 -17.43 13.11
N ARG A 324 -8.93 -18.28 14.01
CA ARG A 324 -7.79 -17.97 14.89
C ARG A 324 -6.46 -17.78 14.15
N ASP A 325 -6.39 -18.20 12.88
CA ASP A 325 -5.24 -17.92 12.01
C ASP A 325 -5.31 -16.54 11.33
N LEU A 326 -6.39 -15.77 11.55
CA LEU A 326 -6.61 -14.43 10.99
C LEU A 326 -6.81 -13.37 12.07
N VAL A 327 -7.55 -13.69 13.13
CA VAL A 327 -7.81 -12.78 14.26
C VAL A 327 -7.74 -13.51 15.60
N GLU A 328 -7.28 -12.83 16.63
CA GLU A 328 -7.35 -13.26 18.02
C GLU A 328 -8.53 -12.60 18.72
N ILE A 329 -9.28 -13.39 19.48
CA ILE A 329 -10.36 -12.90 20.34
C ILE A 329 -10.05 -13.37 21.76
N ASN A 330 -9.67 -12.43 22.62
CA ASN A 330 -9.26 -12.68 24.01
C ASN A 330 -10.25 -12.10 25.00
#